data_AF-A0A970W4F5-F1
#
_entry.id   AF-A0A970W4F5-F1
#
_cell.length_a   1.000
_cell.length_b   1.000
_cell.length_c   1.000
_cell.angle_alpha   90.00
_cell.angle_beta   90.00
_cell.angle_gamma   90.00
#
_symmetry.space_group_name_H-M   'P 1'
#
loop_
_entity.id
_entity.type
_entity.pdbx_description
1 polymer ?
#
loop_
_entity_poly.entity_id
_entity_poly.type
_entity_poly.pdbx_seq_one_letter_code
_entity_poly.pdbx_strand_id
1 'polypeptide(L)'
;MIESTQLDPNFKDEIANEPGGEHILSCFTCGTCTASCPVRVVTDRYSPRKIIRMALLGLKEEVLSSDFIWLCSACYSCHERCPQDVRITELINAIKNIAVREGHVPPAFRVQVDLLRDHGRLIEIGDYDNERRAELGLPAIHEQPAEVAEILKVSGTIALGAAAPAPAEDDAK
;
A
#
# COMPACT_ATOMS: atom_id res chain seq x y z
N MET A 1 11.71 24.77 -5.05
CA MET A 1 10.55 25.68 -5.23
C MET A 1 9.48 24.83 -5.90
N ILE A 2 8.23 24.85 -5.43
CA ILE A 2 7.15 24.09 -6.09
C ILE A 2 6.61 24.96 -7.22
N GLU A 3 6.70 24.48 -8.45
CA GLU A 3 6.15 25.20 -9.61
C GLU A 3 4.72 24.76 -9.87
N SER A 4 3.86 25.69 -10.29
CA SER A 4 2.44 25.37 -10.59
C SER A 4 2.28 24.38 -11.74
N THR A 5 3.28 24.28 -12.61
CA THR A 5 3.35 23.34 -13.74
C THR A 5 3.48 21.88 -13.30
N GLN A 6 3.95 21.64 -12.07
CA GLN A 6 4.13 20.30 -11.50
C GLN A 6 2.88 19.80 -10.77
N LEU A 7 1.85 20.65 -10.61
CA LEU A 7 0.65 20.30 -9.87
C LEU A 7 -0.42 19.71 -10.79
N ASP A 8 -0.97 18.57 -10.40
CA ASP A 8 -2.19 18.00 -10.97
C ASP A 8 -3.41 18.42 -10.11
N PRO A 9 -4.20 19.42 -10.54
CA PRO A 9 -5.33 19.90 -9.75
C PRO A 9 -6.44 18.86 -9.57
N ASN A 10 -6.49 17.83 -10.42
CA ASN A 10 -7.52 16.79 -10.40
C ASN A 10 -7.15 15.60 -9.52
N PHE A 11 -5.91 15.52 -9.03
CA PHE A 11 -5.44 14.37 -8.25
C PHE A 11 -6.29 14.12 -6.98
N LYS A 12 -6.76 15.19 -6.32
CA LYS A 12 -7.69 15.08 -5.18
C LYS A 12 -9.03 14.44 -5.56
N ASP A 13 -9.50 14.69 -6.78
CA ASP A 13 -10.77 14.17 -7.29
C ASP A 13 -10.58 12.73 -7.75
N GLU A 14 -9.43 12.39 -8.33
CA GLU A 14 -9.02 11.00 -8.58
C GLU A 14 -9.05 10.19 -7.28
N ILE A 15 -8.39 10.66 -6.22
CA ILE A 15 -8.40 9.98 -4.92
C ILE A 15 -9.81 9.91 -4.33
N ALA A 16 -10.62 10.97 -4.44
CA ALA A 16 -11.98 10.97 -3.93
C ALA A 16 -12.91 9.97 -4.63
N ASN A 17 -12.57 9.54 -5.85
CA ASN A 17 -13.29 8.51 -6.59
C ASN A 17 -12.78 7.09 -6.33
N GLU A 18 -11.69 6.92 -5.58
CA GLU A 18 -11.21 5.61 -5.16
C GLU A 18 -11.95 5.10 -3.91
N PRO A 19 -12.23 3.79 -3.82
CA PRO A 19 -12.74 3.19 -2.60
C PRO A 19 -11.84 3.50 -1.39
N GLY A 20 -12.41 4.12 -0.36
CA GLY A 20 -11.68 4.54 0.84
C GLY A 20 -11.07 5.95 0.77
N GLY A 21 -11.10 6.62 -0.39
CA GLY A 21 -10.58 7.97 -0.58
C GLY A 21 -11.64 9.08 -0.55
N GLU A 22 -12.92 8.73 -0.45
CA GLU A 22 -14.09 9.59 -0.68
C GLU A 22 -14.10 10.86 0.21
N HIS A 23 -13.52 10.76 1.41
CA HIS A 23 -13.56 11.81 2.42
C HIS A 23 -12.29 12.68 2.46
N ILE A 24 -11.38 12.56 1.48
CA ILE A 24 -10.13 13.34 1.45
C ILE A 24 -10.38 14.86 1.53
N LEU A 25 -11.43 15.35 0.86
CA LEU A 25 -11.77 16.77 0.78
C LEU A 25 -12.25 17.37 2.11
N SER A 26 -12.64 16.54 3.08
CA SER A 26 -13.04 16.99 4.43
C SER A 26 -11.83 17.34 5.31
N CYS A 27 -10.60 17.07 4.87
CA CYS A 27 -9.41 17.34 5.67
C CYS A 27 -9.08 18.84 5.78
N PHE A 28 -9.21 19.38 7.00
CA PHE A 28 -8.79 20.73 7.36
C PHE A 28 -7.38 20.84 7.99
N THR A 29 -6.54 19.81 7.86
CA THR A 29 -5.10 19.85 8.25
C THR A 29 -4.80 20.02 9.76
N CYS A 30 -5.70 19.62 10.69
CA CYS A 30 -5.46 19.76 12.15
C CYS A 30 -4.21 19.04 12.71
N GLY A 31 -3.80 17.91 12.12
CA GLY A 31 -2.62 17.15 12.55
C GLY A 31 -2.82 16.08 13.61
N THR A 32 -4.04 15.81 14.06
CA THR A 32 -4.35 14.69 14.98
C THR A 32 -3.82 13.35 14.48
N CYS A 33 -3.86 13.13 13.16
CA CYS A 33 -3.36 11.92 12.53
C CYS A 33 -1.83 11.75 12.66
N THR A 34 -1.07 12.84 12.52
CA THR A 34 0.38 12.81 12.70
C THR A 34 0.75 12.59 14.17
N ALA A 35 0.05 13.25 15.10
CA ALA A 35 0.28 13.09 16.53
C ALA A 35 -0.08 11.68 17.05
N SER A 36 -1.06 11.04 16.43
CA SER A 36 -1.50 9.69 16.81
C SER A 36 -0.73 8.56 16.12
N CYS A 37 0.19 8.88 15.20
CA CYS A 37 0.84 7.88 14.39
C CYS A 37 2.03 7.25 15.12
N PRO A 38 2.07 5.93 15.32
CA PRO A 38 3.23 5.27 15.94
C PRO A 38 4.48 5.32 15.05
N VAL A 39 4.30 5.25 13.72
CA VAL A 39 5.43 5.35 12.76
C VAL A 39 6.11 6.71 12.87
N ARG A 40 5.34 7.79 13.09
CA ARG A 40 5.86 9.14 13.29
C ARG A 40 6.75 9.25 14.53
N VAL A 41 6.48 8.46 15.57
CA VAL A 41 7.29 8.45 16.80
C VAL A 41 8.69 7.90 16.52
N VAL A 42 8.79 6.96 15.58
CA VAL A 42 10.07 6.33 15.20
C VAL A 42 10.81 7.15 14.14
N THR A 43 10.11 7.73 13.17
CA THR A 43 10.71 8.53 12.10
C THR A 43 9.89 9.77 11.77
N ASP A 44 10.57 10.92 11.69
CA ASP A 44 9.98 12.20 11.32
C ASP A 44 9.71 12.35 9.81
N ARG A 45 10.23 11.41 9.00
CA ARG A 45 10.01 11.32 7.54
C ARG A 45 8.55 11.03 7.21
N TYR A 46 7.87 10.22 8.03
CA TYR A 46 6.47 9.88 7.82
C TYR A 46 5.53 10.91 8.46
N SER A 47 4.47 11.31 7.76
CA SER A 47 3.39 12.14 8.32
C SER A 47 2.12 11.99 7.48
N PRO A 48 1.05 11.37 8.01
CA PRO A 48 -0.21 11.26 7.28
C PRO A 48 -0.77 12.62 6.87
N ARG A 49 -0.67 13.64 7.74
CA ARG A 49 -1.10 15.01 7.41
C ARG A 49 -0.36 15.57 6.20
N LYS A 50 0.96 15.33 6.08
CA LYS A 50 1.75 15.86 4.95
C LYS A 50 1.33 15.18 3.66
N ILE A 51 1.16 13.85 3.67
CA ILE A 51 0.69 13.08 2.52
C ILE A 51 -0.66 13.62 2.03
N ILE A 52 -1.65 13.74 2.93
CA ILE A 52 -2.98 14.27 2.57
C ILE A 52 -2.88 15.69 2.02
N ARG A 53 -2.05 16.54 2.61
CA ARG A 53 -1.88 17.92 2.15
C ARG A 53 -1.24 17.99 0.76
N MET A 54 -0.25 17.15 0.49
CA MET A 54 0.40 17.07 -0.83
C MET A 54 -0.58 16.58 -1.90
N ALA A 55 -1.36 15.55 -1.58
CA ALA A 55 -2.43 15.05 -2.44
C ALA A 55 -3.47 16.13 -2.78
N LEU A 56 -3.96 16.86 -1.77
CA LEU A 56 -4.91 17.97 -1.95
C LEU A 56 -4.34 19.15 -2.75
N LEU A 57 -3.02 19.34 -2.76
CA LEU A 57 -2.33 20.36 -3.54
C LEU A 57 -2.04 19.93 -4.98
N GLY A 58 -2.23 18.65 -5.31
CA GLY A 58 -1.94 18.12 -6.64
C GLY A 58 -0.49 17.66 -6.85
N LEU A 59 0.28 17.49 -5.77
CA LEU A 59 1.66 16.95 -5.84
C LEU A 59 1.64 15.44 -6.06
N LYS A 60 1.12 15.01 -7.22
CA LYS A 60 0.82 13.62 -7.53
C LYS A 60 2.09 12.78 -7.57
N GLU A 61 3.06 13.18 -8.39
CA GLU A 61 4.32 12.46 -8.55
C GLU A 61 5.06 12.30 -7.20
N GLU A 62 5.13 13.37 -6.42
CA GLU A 62 5.79 13.35 -5.11
C GLU A 62 5.09 12.46 -4.09
N VAL A 63 3.77 12.26 -4.22
CA VAL A 63 3.01 11.36 -3.34
C VAL A 63 3.18 9.91 -3.77
N LEU A 64 3.05 9.61 -5.07
CA LEU A 64 3.02 8.24 -5.58
C LEU A 64 4.41 7.59 -5.64
N SER A 65 5.44 8.36 -6.01
CA SER A 65 6.84 7.87 -6.02
C SER A 65 7.46 7.77 -4.63
N SER A 66 6.81 8.30 -3.59
CA SER A 66 7.38 8.32 -2.24
C SER A 66 7.22 6.98 -1.53
N ASP A 67 8.33 6.45 -1.00
CA ASP A 67 8.33 5.31 -0.07
C ASP A 67 7.47 5.57 1.19
N PHE A 68 7.15 6.82 1.50
CA PHE A 68 6.47 7.16 2.75
C PHE A 68 5.06 6.61 2.83
N ILE A 69 4.32 6.52 1.72
CA ILE A 69 2.96 5.95 1.75
C ILE A 69 2.97 4.49 2.22
N TRP A 70 4.06 3.77 1.93
CA TRP A 70 4.28 2.37 2.28
C TRP A 70 4.65 2.13 3.74
N LEU A 71 5.08 3.17 4.47
CA LEU A 71 5.40 3.06 5.90
C LEU A 71 4.16 2.98 6.81
N CYS A 72 2.97 3.26 6.28
CA CYS A 72 1.72 3.16 7.04
C CYS A 72 1.50 1.71 7.51
N SER A 73 1.46 1.50 8.84
CA SER A 73 1.21 0.18 9.45
C SER A 73 -0.27 -0.23 9.50
N ALA A 74 -1.18 0.59 8.95
CA ALA A 74 -2.63 0.36 9.00
C ALA A 74 -3.17 0.05 10.41
N CYS A 75 -2.67 0.72 11.44
CA CYS A 75 -3.10 0.52 12.83
C CYS A 75 -4.42 1.23 13.22
N TYR A 76 -5.07 1.94 12.29
CA TYR A 76 -6.33 2.68 12.47
C TYR A 76 -6.36 3.79 13.54
N SER A 77 -5.27 4.07 14.25
CA SER A 77 -5.25 5.10 15.31
C SER A 77 -5.62 6.51 14.80
N CYS A 78 -5.16 6.88 13.60
CA CYS A 78 -5.49 8.17 12.99
C CYS A 78 -6.92 8.21 12.43
N HIS A 79 -7.48 7.06 12.09
CA HIS A 79 -8.83 6.89 11.57
C HIS A 79 -9.84 7.19 12.68
N GLU A 80 -9.71 6.52 13.82
CA GLU A 80 -10.60 6.67 14.98
C GLU A 80 -10.57 8.06 15.62
N ARG A 81 -9.46 8.78 15.46
CA ARG A 81 -9.26 10.09 16.09
C ARG A 81 -9.51 11.26 15.15
N CYS A 82 -9.86 11.01 13.89
CA CYS A 82 -10.07 12.08 12.93
C CYS A 82 -11.36 12.85 13.25
N PRO A 83 -11.31 14.16 13.56
CA PRO A 83 -12.51 14.94 13.86
C PRO A 83 -13.36 15.26 12.62
N GLN A 84 -12.89 14.94 11.43
CA GLN A 84 -13.57 15.18 10.15
C GLN A 84 -13.90 13.87 9.41
N ASP A 85 -13.70 12.73 10.08
CA ASP A 85 -13.96 11.40 9.54
C ASP A 85 -13.36 11.14 8.15
N VAL A 86 -12.10 11.55 7.94
CA VAL A 86 -11.38 11.40 6.65
C VAL A 86 -11.06 9.92 6.31
N ARG A 87 -11.27 8.98 7.25
CA ARG A 87 -10.96 7.55 7.07
C ARG A 87 -9.52 7.30 6.62
N ILE A 88 -8.56 7.91 7.32
CA ILE A 88 -7.17 8.10 6.87
C ILE A 88 -6.44 6.78 6.54
N THR A 89 -6.73 5.69 7.24
CA THR A 89 -6.11 4.39 6.93
C THR A 89 -6.54 3.89 5.55
N GLU A 90 -7.83 3.98 5.25
CA GLU A 90 -8.37 3.63 3.93
C GLU A 90 -7.89 4.60 2.85
N LEU A 91 -7.84 5.90 3.15
CA LEU A 91 -7.31 6.90 2.23
C LEU A 91 -5.86 6.61 1.81
N ILE A 92 -5.01 6.17 2.73
CA ILE A 92 -3.64 5.77 2.39
C ILE A 92 -3.64 4.51 1.52
N ASN A 93 -4.56 3.56 1.73
CA ASN A 93 -4.70 2.39 0.85
C ASN A 93 -5.20 2.77 -0.54
N ALA A 94 -6.14 3.71 -0.66
CA ALA A 94 -6.59 4.27 -1.94
C ALA A 94 -5.42 4.90 -2.72
N ILE A 95 -4.60 5.70 -2.05
CA ILE A 95 -3.39 6.29 -2.65
C ILE A 95 -2.39 5.20 -3.09
N LYS A 96 -2.20 4.15 -2.28
CA LYS A 96 -1.35 3.00 -2.67
C LYS A 96 -1.90 2.28 -3.90
N ASN A 97 -3.21 2.14 -4.04
CA ASN A 97 -3.81 1.51 -5.22
C ASN A 97 -3.54 2.32 -6.49
N ILE A 98 -3.64 3.65 -6.44
CA ILE A 98 -3.24 4.53 -7.54
C ILE A 98 -1.75 4.34 -7.84
N ALA A 99 -0.89 4.38 -6.81
CA ALA A 99 0.55 4.21 -6.96
C ALA A 99 0.91 2.87 -7.65
N VAL A 100 0.24 1.77 -7.27
CA VAL A 100 0.42 0.46 -7.90
C VAL A 100 0.01 0.48 -9.38
N ARG A 101 -1.13 1.10 -9.72
CA ARG A 101 -1.58 1.20 -11.12
C ARG A 101 -0.63 2.04 -11.98
N GLU A 102 0.06 2.99 -11.38
CA GLU A 102 1.09 3.82 -12.04
C GLU A 102 2.50 3.23 -11.98
N GLY A 103 2.65 2.03 -11.41
CA GLY A 103 3.90 1.28 -11.40
C GLY A 103 4.80 1.50 -10.19
N HIS A 104 4.43 2.37 -9.25
CA HIS A 104 5.15 2.65 -8.00
C HIS A 104 4.89 1.59 -6.92
N VAL A 105 5.10 0.31 -7.24
CA VAL A 105 4.95 -0.80 -6.30
C VAL A 105 6.31 -1.27 -5.78
N PRO A 106 6.53 -1.36 -4.46
CA PRO A 106 7.76 -1.89 -3.89
C PRO A 106 8.01 -3.34 -4.34
N PRO A 107 9.27 -3.71 -4.66
CA PRO A 107 9.61 -5.06 -5.15
C PRO A 107 9.13 -6.20 -4.24
N ALA A 108 9.12 -5.99 -2.92
CA ALA A 108 8.66 -6.98 -1.95
C ALA A 108 7.22 -7.44 -2.19
N PHE A 109 6.31 -6.55 -2.62
CA PHE A 109 4.93 -6.93 -2.89
C PHE A 109 4.79 -7.75 -4.18
N ARG A 110 5.68 -7.52 -5.17
CA ARG A 110 5.72 -8.34 -6.39
C ARG A 110 6.10 -9.78 -6.08
N VAL A 111 7.13 -9.96 -5.24
CA VAL A 111 7.55 -11.28 -4.75
C VAL A 111 6.42 -11.97 -3.98
N GLN A 112 5.68 -11.23 -3.13
CA GLN A 112 4.54 -11.80 -2.41
C GLN A 112 3.44 -12.31 -3.35
N VAL A 113 3.17 -11.62 -4.46
CA VAL A 113 2.22 -12.10 -5.46
C VAL A 113 2.69 -13.40 -6.11
N ASP A 114 3.98 -13.53 -6.37
CA ASP A 114 4.56 -14.76 -6.94
C ASP A 114 4.49 -15.93 -5.95
N LEU A 115 4.80 -15.70 -4.67
CA LEU A 115 4.62 -16.71 -3.62
C LEU A 115 3.17 -17.17 -3.50
N LEU A 116 2.21 -16.24 -3.53
CA LEU A 116 0.78 -16.57 -3.54
C LEU A 116 0.38 -17.36 -4.79
N ARG A 117 0.93 -17.03 -5.96
CA ARG A 117 0.65 -17.71 -7.22
C ARG A 117 1.18 -19.15 -7.21
N ASP A 118 2.40 -19.34 -6.73
CA ASP A 118 3.13 -20.59 -6.87
C ASP A 118 2.85 -21.56 -5.73
N HIS A 119 2.65 -21.05 -4.52
CA HIS A 119 2.45 -21.85 -3.30
C HIS A 119 1.03 -21.72 -2.73
N GLY A 120 0.27 -20.69 -3.10
CA GLY A 120 -1.03 -20.38 -2.50
C GLY A 120 -0.92 -19.68 -1.13
N ARG A 121 0.29 -19.26 -0.75
CA ARG A 121 0.62 -18.73 0.58
C ARG A 121 1.88 -17.87 0.50
N LEU A 122 2.05 -16.97 1.48
CA LEU A 122 3.20 -16.07 1.56
C LEU A 122 4.45 -16.73 2.17
N ILE A 123 4.28 -17.86 2.83
CA ILE A 123 5.35 -18.61 3.48
C ILE A 123 5.26 -20.02 2.91
N GLU A 124 6.34 -20.45 2.25
CA GLU A 124 6.53 -21.80 1.74
C GLU A 124 6.50 -22.81 2.89
N ILE A 125 5.89 -23.97 2.65
CA ILE A 125 5.90 -25.06 3.63
C ILE A 125 6.89 -26.11 3.17
N GLY A 126 8.01 -26.20 3.87
CA GLY A 126 9.03 -27.19 3.61
C GLY A 126 8.78 -28.51 4.33
N ASP A 127 9.64 -29.50 4.05
CA ASP A 127 9.64 -30.78 4.75
C ASP A 127 9.86 -30.58 6.27
N TYR A 128 10.75 -29.65 6.65
CA TYR A 128 11.02 -29.29 8.04
C TYR A 128 9.76 -28.88 8.82
N ASP A 129 8.89 -28.08 8.18
CA ASP A 129 7.64 -27.63 8.81
C ASP A 129 6.70 -28.81 9.07
N ASN A 130 6.60 -29.74 8.11
CA ASN A 130 5.76 -30.93 8.23
C ASN A 130 6.34 -31.96 9.22
N GLU A 131 7.66 -32.11 9.29
CA GLU A 131 8.34 -32.91 10.31
C GLU A 131 8.02 -32.37 11.71
N ARG A 132 8.17 -31.05 11.91
CA ARG A 132 7.86 -30.41 13.19
C ARG A 132 6.39 -30.53 13.57
N ARG A 133 5.48 -30.46 12.60
CA ARG A 133 4.05 -30.70 12.81
C ARG A 133 3.78 -32.14 13.22
N ALA A 134 4.43 -33.13 12.61
CA ALA A 134 4.29 -34.53 12.96
C ALA A 134 4.77 -34.82 14.40
N GLU A 135 5.89 -34.23 14.83
CA GLU A 135 6.35 -34.30 16.24
C GLU A 135 5.31 -33.77 17.23
N LEU A 136 4.53 -32.78 16.83
CA LEU A 136 3.46 -32.17 17.61
C LEU A 136 2.10 -32.88 17.43
N GLY A 137 2.03 -33.96 16.64
CA GLY A 137 0.79 -34.68 16.33
C GLY A 137 -0.19 -33.91 15.44
N LEU A 138 0.29 -32.91 14.70
CA LEU A 138 -0.51 -32.08 13.78
C LEU A 138 -0.49 -32.66 12.36
N PRO A 139 -1.58 -32.51 11.58
CA PRO A 139 -1.63 -33.01 10.20
C PRO A 139 -0.67 -32.25 9.29
N ALA A 140 -0.12 -32.94 8.28
CA ALA A 140 0.73 -32.32 7.26
C ALA A 140 -0.06 -31.27 6.46
N ILE A 141 0.64 -30.22 6.03
CA ILE A 141 0.11 -29.20 5.14
C ILE A 141 0.64 -29.50 3.74
N HIS A 142 -0.28 -29.57 2.78
CA HIS A 142 0.02 -29.70 1.36
C HIS A 142 -0.38 -28.43 0.64
N GLU A 143 0.51 -27.93 -0.23
CA GLU A 143 0.26 -26.72 -0.99
C GLU A 143 -0.78 -26.96 -2.08
N GLN A 144 -1.74 -26.05 -2.20
CA GLN A 144 -2.82 -26.09 -3.19
C GLN A 144 -2.99 -24.69 -3.80
N PRO A 145 -2.05 -24.26 -4.67
CA PRO A 145 -2.03 -22.90 -5.20
C PRO A 145 -3.17 -22.60 -6.19
N ALA A 146 -3.82 -23.62 -6.76
CA ALA A 146 -4.72 -23.46 -7.90
C ALA A 146 -5.87 -22.46 -7.66
N GLU A 147 -6.53 -22.54 -6.51
CA GLU A 147 -7.64 -21.63 -6.17
C GLU A 147 -7.15 -20.19 -5.99
N VAL A 148 -6.00 -20.02 -5.31
CA VAL A 148 -5.39 -18.70 -5.09
C VAL A 148 -4.94 -18.08 -6.41
N ALA A 149 -4.30 -18.86 -7.28
CA ALA A 149 -3.89 -18.43 -8.61
C ALA A 149 -5.10 -17.98 -9.45
N GLU A 150 -6.25 -18.65 -9.32
CA GLU A 150 -7.48 -18.23 -10.01
C GLU A 150 -8.05 -16.93 -9.44
N ILE A 151 -8.05 -16.75 -8.11
CA ILE A 151 -8.44 -15.49 -7.47
C ILE A 151 -7.56 -14.34 -7.97
N LEU A 152 -6.24 -14.54 -8.04
CA LEU A 152 -5.30 -13.52 -8.54
C LEU A 152 -5.55 -13.15 -10.00
N LYS A 153 -6.01 -14.09 -10.85
CA LYS A 153 -6.41 -13.78 -12.23
C LYS A 153 -7.65 -12.92 -12.28
N VAL A 154 -8.69 -13.32 -11.54
CA VAL A 154 -9.98 -12.63 -11.54
C VAL A 154 -9.86 -11.22 -10.95
N SER A 155 -9.02 -11.03 -9.93
CA SER A 155 -8.73 -9.72 -9.36
C SER A 155 -7.79 -8.86 -10.22
N GLY A 156 -7.13 -9.44 -11.22
CA GLY A 156 -6.09 -8.79 -12.03
C GLY A 156 -4.75 -8.59 -11.31
N THR A 157 -4.63 -8.96 -10.03
CA THR A 157 -3.39 -8.80 -9.26
C THR A 157 -2.28 -9.74 -9.70
N ILE A 158 -2.61 -10.80 -10.46
CA ILE A 158 -1.64 -11.72 -11.06
C ILE A 158 -0.59 -11.00 -11.94
N ALA A 159 -0.95 -9.85 -12.51
CA ALA A 159 -0.07 -9.03 -13.34
C ALA A 159 0.98 -8.24 -12.54
N LEU A 160 0.89 -8.19 -11.21
CA LEU A 160 1.84 -7.47 -10.36
C LEU A 160 3.11 -8.25 -10.04
N GLY A 161 3.14 -9.55 -10.32
CA GLY A 161 4.31 -10.41 -10.09
C GLY A 161 5.58 -9.90 -10.77
N ALA A 162 6.74 -10.39 -10.32
CA ALA A 162 8.06 -9.95 -10.80
C ALA A 162 8.29 -10.23 -12.31
N ALA A 163 7.46 -11.07 -12.93
CA ALA A 163 7.44 -11.31 -14.38
C ALA A 163 6.83 -10.16 -15.21
N ALA A 164 6.29 -9.11 -14.59
CA ALA A 164 5.86 -7.89 -15.27
C ALA A 164 7.01 -6.87 -15.37
N PRO A 165 7.20 -6.18 -16.52
CA PRO A 165 8.34 -5.31 -16.73
C PRO A 165 8.42 -4.23 -15.65
N ALA A 166 9.60 -4.09 -15.05
CA ALA A 166 9.90 -2.99 -14.15
C ALA A 166 9.66 -1.65 -14.88
N PRO A 167 9.07 -0.63 -14.24
CA PRO A 167 9.20 0.73 -14.75
C PRO A 167 10.69 1.07 -14.82
N ALA A 168 11.10 1.68 -15.93
CA ALA A 168 12.49 2.03 -16.19
C ALA A 168 13.08 2.79 -14.99
N GLU A 169 14.18 2.27 -14.45
CA GLU A 169 15.05 3.03 -13.55
C GLU A 169 15.56 4.24 -14.34
N ASP A 170 15.01 5.42 -14.07
CA ASP A 170 15.56 6.66 -14.57
C ASP A 170 16.78 6.97 -13.69
N ASP A 171 17.96 6.75 -14.27
CA ASP A 171 19.26 7.03 -13.68
C ASP A 171 19.28 8.43 -13.08
N ALA A 172 19.23 8.51 -11.75
CA ALA A 172 19.40 9.74 -11.01
C ALA A 172 20.80 10.32 -11.29
N LYS A 173 20.79 11.53 -11.87
CA LYS A 173 21.93 12.45 -11.91
C LYS A 173 22.48 12.78 -10.53
#